data_AF-A0A1E7ISS3-F1
#
_entry.id   AF-A0A1E7ISS3-F1
#
_cell.length_a   1.000
_cell.length_b   1.000
_cell.length_c   1.000
_cell.angle_alpha   90.00
_cell.angle_beta   90.00
_cell.angle_gamma   90.00
#
_symmetry.space_group_name_H-M   'P 1'
#
loop_
_entity.id
_entity.type
_entity.pdbx_description
1 polymer ?
#
loop_
_entity_poly.entity_id
_entity_poly.type
_entity_poly.pdbx_seq_one_letter_code
_entity_poly.pdbx_strand_id
1 'polypeptide(L)'
;MATLLEMAAEIVAAHASTTPMSKEELIQEIAELHKALSCLEKGEEIGGQAVVEEASTSPVVTRKKAFGKDKIVCMICGKAMKTLARHLKSAHGLTASEYRKQFDIPRTQPLAARAYSETRRQMAVDRGLGENLAKARAARLKAKKK
;
A
#
# COMPACT_ATOMS: atom_id res chain seq x y z
N MET A 1 39.04 14.40 19.06
CA MET A 1 37.79 14.25 18.30
C MET A 1 36.83 13.56 19.25
N ALA A 2 35.70 14.20 19.59
CA ALA A 2 34.74 13.59 20.52
C ALA A 2 34.23 12.29 19.92
N THR A 3 34.19 11.23 20.72
CA THR A 3 33.64 9.94 20.29
C THR A 3 32.11 10.03 20.23
N LEU A 4 31.48 9.18 19.42
CA LEU A 4 30.01 9.11 19.36
C LEU A 4 29.37 8.85 20.72
N LEU A 5 30.06 8.10 21.58
CA LEU A 5 29.63 7.81 22.95
C LEU A 5 29.65 9.05 23.84
N GLU A 6 30.68 9.90 23.72
CA GLU A 6 30.76 11.16 24.46
C GLU A 6 29.65 12.12 24.04
N MET A 7 29.41 12.28 22.73
CA MET A 7 28.33 13.12 22.23
C MET A 7 26.93 12.60 22.64
N ALA A 8 26.71 11.29 22.59
CA ALA A 8 25.44 10.70 23.05
C ALA A 8 25.22 10.91 24.55
N ALA A 9 26.27 10.74 25.37
CA ALA A 9 26.20 10.93 26.82
C ALA A 9 25.91 12.38 27.22
N GLU A 10 26.50 13.36 26.52
CA GLU A 10 26.24 14.78 26.76
C GLU A 10 24.78 15.17 26.43
N ILE A 11 24.24 14.66 25.32
CA ILE A 11 22.85 14.93 24.92
C ILE A 11 21.86 14.33 25.93
N VAL A 12 22.08 13.09 26.37
CA VAL A 12 21.22 12.43 27.37
C VAL A 12 21.33 13.13 28.73
N ALA A 13 22.53 13.54 29.15
CA ALA A 13 22.71 14.29 30.39
C ALA A 13 21.96 15.63 30.36
N ALA A 14 21.96 16.33 29.23
CA ALA A 14 21.17 17.55 29.05
C ALA A 14 19.66 17.26 29.09
N HIS A 15 19.19 16.17 28.46
CA HIS A 15 17.78 15.80 28.45
C HIS A 15 17.27 15.40 29.86
N ALA A 16 18.04 14.57 30.56
CA ALA A 16 17.78 14.15 31.94
C ALA A 16 17.77 15.32 32.94
N SER A 17 18.48 16.41 32.64
CA SER A 17 18.47 17.61 33.49
C SER A 17 17.18 18.42 33.39
N THR A 18 16.42 18.27 32.30
CA THR A 18 15.18 19.01 32.03
C THR A 18 13.92 18.16 32.18
N THR A 19 14.04 16.84 32.14
CA THR A 19 12.91 15.90 32.19
C THR A 19 13.16 14.79 33.22
N PRO A 20 12.23 14.54 34.17
CA PRO A 20 12.36 13.42 35.10
C PRO A 20 12.12 12.11 34.35
N MET A 21 13.12 11.23 34.36
CA MET A 21 13.13 9.97 33.62
C MET A 21 13.47 8.80 34.52
N SER A 22 12.87 7.65 34.23
CA SER A 22 13.15 6.38 34.88
C SER A 22 14.46 5.76 34.36
N LYS A 23 15.00 4.79 35.08
CA LYS A 23 16.23 4.08 34.66
C LYS A 23 16.06 3.38 33.31
N GLU A 24 14.86 2.89 33.02
CA GLU A 24 14.55 2.15 31.80
C GLU A 24 14.51 3.08 30.58
N GLU A 25 13.86 4.24 30.72
CA GLU A 25 13.82 5.28 29.67
C GLU A 25 15.21 5.82 29.36
N LEU A 26 16.04 6.04 30.40
CA LEU A 26 17.40 6.55 30.21
C LEU A 26 18.28 5.56 29.42
N ILE A 27 18.12 4.25 29.65
CA ILE A 27 18.83 3.22 28.87
C ILE A 27 18.33 3.19 27.42
N GLN A 28 17.03 3.36 27.20
CA GLN A 28 16.43 3.39 25.86
C GLN A 28 16.93 4.60 25.05
N GLU A 29 16.93 5.80 25.64
CA GLU A 29 17.39 7.02 24.98
C GLU A 29 18.85 6.96 24.56
N ILE A 30 19.74 6.43 25.43
CA ILE A 30 21.16 6.24 25.09
C ILE A 30 21.29 5.35 23.84
N ALA A 31 20.53 4.25 23.78
CA ALA A 31 20.59 3.32 22.67
C ALA A 31 20.05 3.93 21.36
N GLU A 32 18.95 4.68 21.43
CA GLU A 32 18.34 5.36 20.28
C GLU A 32 19.25 6.45 19.72
N LEU A 33 19.81 7.31 20.58
CA LEU A 33 20.69 8.39 20.18
C LEU A 33 22.01 7.86 19.62
N HIS A 34 22.61 6.86 20.25
CA HIS A 34 23.82 6.23 19.73
C HIS A 34 23.58 5.61 18.34
N LYS A 35 22.42 4.97 18.13
CA LYS A 35 22.04 4.42 16.83
C LYS A 35 21.85 5.52 15.79
N ALA A 36 21.16 6.60 16.14
CA ALA A 36 20.95 7.75 15.26
C ALA A 36 22.29 8.38 14.84
N LEU A 37 23.17 8.67 15.81
CA LEU A 37 24.49 9.26 15.55
C LEU A 37 25.38 8.31 14.71
N SER A 38 25.33 7.00 14.96
CA SER A 38 26.07 6.02 14.16
C SER A 38 25.57 5.92 12.71
N CYS A 39 24.25 6.04 12.48
CA CYS A 39 23.70 6.10 11.13
C CYS A 39 24.17 7.37 10.38
N LEU A 40 24.17 8.53 11.04
CA LEU A 40 24.68 9.77 10.45
C LEU A 40 26.16 9.68 10.08
N GLU A 41 26.98 9.11 10.97
CA GLU A 41 28.42 8.97 10.73
C GLU A 41 28.69 8.07 9.50
N LYS A 42 27.86 7.04 9.29
CA LYS A 42 27.94 6.15 8.13
C LYS A 42 27.38 6.76 6.84
N GLY A 43 26.82 7.97 6.90
CA GLY A 43 26.17 8.61 5.76
C GLY A 43 24.83 7.97 5.38
N GLU A 44 24.22 7.22 6.29
CA GLU A 44 22.83 6.77 6.14
C GLU A 44 21.90 7.91 6.55
N GLU A 45 20.95 8.24 5.67
CA GLU A 45 19.98 9.30 5.95
C GLU A 45 19.16 8.91 7.19
N ILE A 46 19.21 9.73 8.25
CA ILE A 46 18.14 9.77 9.26
C ILE A 46 16.94 10.52 8.63
N GLY A 47 16.40 9.96 7.55
CA GLY A 47 15.08 10.29 7.08
C GLY A 47 14.10 9.57 7.99
N GLY A 48 13.21 10.34 8.61
CA GLY A 48 12.27 9.88 9.62
C GLY A 48 11.61 8.55 9.30
N GLN A 49 11.26 7.82 10.37
CA GLN A 49 10.47 6.60 10.35
C GLN A 49 9.09 6.82 9.68
N ALA A 50 9.06 6.98 8.36
CA ALA A 50 8.10 6.26 7.56
C ALA A 50 8.72 4.88 7.37
N VAL A 51 8.19 3.93 8.11
CA VAL A 51 8.39 2.48 7.96
C VAL A 51 8.64 2.10 6.50
N VAL A 52 9.92 2.04 6.11
CA VAL A 52 10.39 1.27 4.97
C VAL A 52 11.15 0.11 5.56
N GLU A 53 10.42 -0.81 6.18
CA GLU A 53 10.89 -2.18 6.24
C GLU A 53 10.99 -2.67 4.80
N GLU A 54 12.23 -2.92 4.37
CA GLU A 54 12.45 -3.76 3.21
C GLU A 54 11.74 -5.10 3.41
N ALA A 55 10.89 -5.41 2.43
CA ALA A 55 10.74 -6.77 1.91
C ALA A 55 10.45 -7.88 2.94
N SER A 56 9.37 -7.71 3.70
CA SER A 56 8.44 -8.85 3.77
C SER A 56 7.23 -8.51 2.92
N THR A 57 7.19 -9.05 1.70
CA THR A 57 5.99 -9.13 0.85
C THR A 57 4.96 -10.08 1.47
N SER A 58 4.78 -10.01 2.78
CA SER A 58 3.77 -10.72 3.54
C SER A 58 2.52 -9.87 3.41
N PRO A 59 1.56 -10.26 2.56
CA PRO A 59 0.36 -9.47 2.41
C PRO A 59 -0.35 -9.45 3.78
N VAL A 60 -0.81 -8.27 4.20
CA VAL A 60 -1.60 -8.08 5.44
C VAL A 60 -2.78 -9.07 5.50
N VAL A 61 -3.22 -9.54 4.33
CA VAL A 61 -4.30 -10.48 4.16
C VAL A 61 -3.93 -11.52 3.09
N THR A 62 -4.16 -12.80 3.36
CA THR A 62 -3.93 -13.85 2.36
C THR A 62 -4.79 -13.61 1.12
N ARG A 63 -4.30 -13.99 -0.07
CA ARG A 63 -5.03 -13.82 -1.34
C ARG A 63 -6.48 -14.35 -1.27
N LYS A 64 -6.70 -15.49 -0.62
CA LYS A 64 -8.03 -16.09 -0.44
C LYS A 64 -8.98 -15.21 0.38
N LYS A 65 -8.48 -14.49 1.39
CA LYS A 65 -9.27 -13.57 2.22
C LYS A 65 -9.43 -12.19 1.57
N ALA A 66 -8.52 -11.80 0.68
CA ALA A 66 -8.59 -10.52 -0.02
C ALA A 66 -9.77 -10.44 -1.00
N PHE A 67 -10.13 -11.54 -1.67
CA PHE A 67 -11.21 -11.57 -2.67
C PHE A 67 -12.49 -12.21 -2.11
N GLY A 68 -13.34 -11.43 -1.44
CA GLY A 68 -14.66 -11.87 -0.97
C GLY A 68 -15.78 -11.70 -1.99
N LYS A 69 -16.95 -12.30 -1.71
CA LYS A 69 -18.17 -12.16 -2.53
C LYS A 69 -18.68 -10.72 -2.57
N ASP A 70 -18.83 -10.09 -1.41
CA ASP A 70 -19.42 -8.75 -1.29
C ASP A 70 -18.39 -7.62 -1.20
N LYS A 71 -17.19 -7.94 -0.71
CA LYS A 71 -16.11 -6.98 -0.44
C LYS A 71 -14.77 -7.55 -0.90
N ILE A 72 -13.92 -6.67 -1.41
CA ILE A 72 -12.50 -6.92 -1.68
C ILE A 72 -11.66 -6.13 -0.67
N VAL A 73 -10.60 -6.74 -0.17
CA VAL A 73 -9.69 -6.14 0.82
C VAL A 73 -8.36 -5.83 0.15
N CYS A 74 -7.84 -4.63 0.39
CA CYS A 74 -6.51 -4.25 -0.09
C CYS A 74 -5.43 -5.01 0.70
N MET A 75 -4.49 -5.64 0.00
CA MET A 75 -3.40 -6.39 0.62
C MET A 75 -2.27 -5.50 1.15
N ILE A 76 -2.25 -4.22 0.74
CA ILE A 76 -1.27 -3.22 1.21
C ILE A 76 -1.75 -2.59 2.52
N CYS A 77 -3.03 -2.20 2.60
CA CYS A 77 -3.55 -1.40 3.73
C CYS A 77 -4.67 -2.05 4.54
N GLY A 78 -5.14 -3.26 4.17
CA GLY A 78 -6.18 -3.99 4.90
C GLY A 78 -7.60 -3.40 4.80
N LYS A 79 -7.82 -2.32 4.05
CA LYS A 79 -9.15 -1.70 3.91
C LYS A 79 -10.08 -2.50 2.99
N ALA A 80 -11.33 -2.68 3.42
CA ALA A 80 -12.38 -3.36 2.65
C ALA A 80 -13.18 -2.39 1.76
N MET A 81 -13.47 -2.79 0.54
CA MET A 81 -14.16 -1.98 -0.47
C MET A 81 -14.87 -2.82 -1.52
N LYS A 82 -15.61 -2.18 -2.43
CA LYS A 82 -16.28 -2.88 -3.55
C LYS A 82 -15.39 -2.98 -4.79
N THR A 83 -14.52 -1.99 -5.02
CA THR A 83 -13.59 -1.94 -6.15
C THR A 83 -12.21 -1.48 -5.67
N LEU A 84 -11.17 -2.22 -6.05
CA LEU A 84 -9.80 -1.94 -5.60
C LEU A 84 -9.10 -0.90 -6.50
N ALA A 85 -9.45 -0.85 -7.79
CA ALA A 85 -8.75 -0.02 -8.78
C ALA A 85 -8.74 1.48 -8.44
N ARG A 86 -9.84 2.03 -7.93
CA ARG A 86 -9.91 3.45 -7.52
C ARG A 86 -8.99 3.72 -6.34
N HIS A 87 -8.99 2.81 -5.36
CA HIS A 87 -8.21 2.95 -4.16
C HIS A 87 -6.71 2.85 -4.41
N LEU A 88 -6.28 1.94 -5.27
CA LEU A 88 -4.86 1.81 -5.66
C LEU A 88 -4.34 3.15 -6.20
N LYS A 89 -5.11 3.80 -7.07
CA LYS A 89 -4.73 5.09 -7.65
C LYS A 89 -4.69 6.21 -6.61
N SER A 90 -5.68 6.28 -5.72
CA SER A 90 -5.80 7.40 -4.77
C SER A 90 -4.94 7.27 -3.52
N ALA A 91 -4.76 6.06 -3.01
CA ALA A 91 -4.08 5.82 -1.74
C ALA A 91 -2.64 5.34 -1.91
N HIS A 92 -2.32 4.69 -3.03
CA HIS A 92 -1.01 4.09 -3.25
C HIS A 92 -0.31 4.62 -4.51
N GLY A 93 -0.99 5.43 -5.34
CA GLY A 93 -0.43 5.87 -6.63
C GLY A 93 -0.17 4.73 -7.63
N LEU A 94 -0.64 3.51 -7.34
CA LEU A 94 -0.36 2.31 -8.12
C LEU A 94 -1.44 2.04 -9.16
N THR A 95 -1.01 1.50 -10.29
CA THR A 95 -1.92 0.93 -11.28
C THR A 95 -2.35 -0.48 -10.89
N ALA A 96 -3.50 -0.90 -11.41
CA ALA A 96 -3.98 -2.27 -11.26
C ALA A 96 -3.03 -3.32 -11.87
N SER A 97 -2.12 -2.94 -12.77
CA SER A 97 -1.14 -3.85 -13.36
C SER A 97 0.03 -4.08 -12.41
N GLU A 98 0.58 -3.01 -11.84
CA GLU A 98 1.68 -3.07 -10.86
C GLU A 98 1.25 -3.83 -9.62
N TYR A 99 0.05 -3.55 -9.09
CA TYR A 99 -0.47 -4.29 -7.95
C TYR A 99 -0.60 -5.80 -8.22
N ARG A 100 -1.00 -6.19 -9.43
CA ARG A 100 -1.06 -7.62 -9.78
C ARG A 100 0.33 -8.25 -9.84
N LYS A 101 1.33 -7.55 -10.39
CA LYS A 101 2.71 -8.04 -10.44
C LYS A 101 3.30 -8.18 -9.04
N GLN A 102 3.11 -7.18 -8.20
CA GLN A 102 3.64 -7.14 -6.84
C GLN A 102 3.13 -8.28 -5.96
N PHE A 103 1.87 -8.69 -6.16
CA PHE A 103 1.24 -9.74 -5.39
C PHE A 103 0.95 -11.02 -6.20
N ASP A 104 1.61 -11.23 -7.34
CA ASP A 104 1.43 -12.38 -8.25
C ASP A 104 -0.05 -12.79 -8.45
N ILE A 105 -0.89 -11.81 -8.77
CA ILE A 105 -2.32 -12.01 -9.00
C ILE A 105 -2.55 -12.27 -10.49
N PRO A 106 -3.25 -13.35 -10.86
CA PRO A 106 -3.60 -13.63 -12.25
C PRO A 106 -4.34 -12.46 -12.91
N ARG A 107 -4.06 -12.19 -14.18
CA ARG A 107 -4.78 -11.15 -14.96
C ARG A 107 -6.28 -11.43 -15.09
N THR A 108 -6.67 -12.69 -15.05
CA THR A 108 -8.06 -13.15 -15.08
C THR A 108 -8.83 -12.83 -13.81
N GLN A 109 -8.14 -12.57 -12.70
CA GLN A 109 -8.79 -12.30 -11.42
C GLN A 109 -9.32 -10.85 -11.39
N PRO A 110 -10.63 -10.66 -11.15
CA PRO A 110 -11.21 -9.33 -11.01
C PRO A 110 -10.74 -8.66 -9.72
N LEU A 111 -10.33 -7.39 -9.81
CA LEU A 111 -9.98 -6.54 -8.67
C LEU A 111 -11.21 -5.81 -8.09
N ALA A 112 -12.36 -6.45 -8.16
CA ALA A 112 -13.64 -5.97 -7.64
C ALA A 112 -14.38 -7.13 -6.97
N ALA A 113 -15.27 -6.80 -6.04
CA ALA A 113 -16.14 -7.78 -5.42
C ALA A 113 -17.00 -8.50 -6.48
N ARG A 114 -17.27 -9.79 -6.27
CA ARG A 114 -18.03 -10.61 -7.21
C ARG A 114 -19.47 -10.09 -7.37
N ALA A 115 -20.15 -9.80 -6.25
CA ALA A 115 -21.49 -9.23 -6.25
C ALA A 115 -21.56 -7.87 -6.95
N TYR A 116 -20.51 -7.04 -6.81
CA TYR A 116 -20.41 -5.76 -7.52
C TYR A 116 -20.28 -5.96 -9.04
N SER A 117 -19.50 -6.95 -9.46
CA SER A 117 -19.32 -7.27 -10.88
C SER A 117 -20.59 -7.86 -11.50
N GLU A 118 -21.30 -8.73 -10.76
CA GLU A 118 -22.56 -9.35 -11.18
C GLU A 118 -23.69 -8.31 -11.31
N THR A 119 -23.86 -7.43 -10.33
CA THR A 119 -24.86 -6.34 -10.39
C THR A 119 -24.61 -5.38 -11.55
N ARG A 120 -23.35 -5.01 -11.81
CA ARG A 120 -23.00 -4.19 -12.97
C ARG A 120 -23.25 -4.90 -14.30
N ARG A 121 -23.06 -6.21 -14.36
CA ARG A 121 -23.38 -7.02 -15.55
C ARG A 121 -24.88 -7.06 -15.80
N GLN A 122 -25.70 -7.34 -14.79
CA GLN A 122 -27.16 -7.35 -14.90
C GLN A 122 -27.68 -5.99 -15.39
N MET A 123 -27.25 -4.90 -14.75
CA MET A 123 -27.62 -3.54 -15.15
C MET A 123 -27.25 -3.20 -16.61
N ALA A 124 -26.18 -3.79 -17.15
CA ALA A 124 -25.82 -3.61 -18.56
C ALA A 124 -26.73 -4.43 -19.51
N VAL A 125 -27.17 -5.61 -19.08
CA VAL A 125 -28.13 -6.44 -19.82
C VAL A 125 -29.49 -5.73 -19.84
N ASP A 126 -29.99 -5.26 -18.70
CA ASP A 126 -31.27 -4.57 -18.57
C ASP A 126 -31.34 -3.31 -19.44
N ARG A 127 -30.21 -2.62 -19.59
CA ARG A 127 -30.08 -1.43 -20.46
C ARG A 127 -29.91 -1.75 -21.95
N GLY A 128 -29.99 -3.02 -22.35
CA GLY A 128 -29.83 -3.44 -23.74
C GLY A 128 -28.45 -3.15 -24.32
N LEU A 129 -27.40 -3.04 -23.48
CA LEU A 129 -26.06 -2.63 -23.92
C LEU A 129 -25.49 -3.61 -24.96
N GLY A 130 -25.81 -4.90 -24.83
CA GLY A 130 -25.39 -5.95 -25.77
C GLY A 130 -25.97 -5.75 -27.17
N GLU A 131 -27.27 -5.48 -27.28
CA GLU A 131 -27.94 -5.24 -28.56
C GLU A 131 -27.44 -3.96 -29.23
N ASN A 132 -27.25 -2.91 -28.44
CA ASN A 132 -26.70 -1.65 -28.93
C ASN A 132 -25.27 -1.81 -29.46
N LEU A 133 -24.43 -2.61 -28.78
CA LEU A 133 -23.10 -2.98 -29.27
C LEU A 133 -23.14 -3.81 -30.56
N ALA A 134 -24.08 -4.75 -30.67
CA ALA A 134 -24.25 -5.55 -31.89
C ALA A 134 -24.64 -4.68 -33.09
N LYS A 135 -25.59 -3.75 -32.90
CA LYS A 135 -26.00 -2.77 -33.92
C LYS A 135 -24.83 -1.88 -34.35
N ALA A 136 -24.07 -1.33 -33.39
CA ALA A 136 -22.89 -0.50 -33.68
C ALA A 136 -21.79 -1.27 -34.43
N ARG A 137 -21.55 -2.54 -34.09
CA ARG A 137 -20.59 -3.40 -34.80
C ARG A 137 -21.03 -3.67 -36.24
N ALA A 138 -22.30 -3.98 -36.47
CA ALA A 138 -22.84 -4.18 -37.81
C ALA A 138 -22.73 -2.92 -38.68
N ALA A 139 -23.00 -1.74 -38.12
CA ALA A 139 -22.82 -0.46 -38.81
C ALA A 139 -21.36 -0.19 -39.20
N ARG A 140 -20.40 -0.44 -38.30
CA ARG A 140 -18.96 -0.34 -38.59
C ARG A 140 -18.50 -1.29 -39.69
N LEU A 141 -18.99 -2.52 -39.72
CA LEU A 141 -18.66 -3.50 -40.78
C LEU A 141 -19.20 -3.07 -42.15
N LYS A 142 -20.41 -2.51 -42.20
CA LYS A 142 -20.99 -1.97 -43.44
C LYS A 142 -20.19 -0.76 -43.96
N ALA A 143 -19.77 0.14 -43.08
CA ALA A 143 -18.97 1.31 -43.45
C ALA A 143 -17.56 0.95 -43.96
N LYS A 144 -16.99 -0.18 -43.54
CA LYS A 144 -15.67 -0.65 -44.01
C LYS A 144 -15.74 -1.40 -45.35
N LYS A 145 -16.92 -1.83 -45.76
CA LYS A 145 -17.16 -2.56 -47.02
C LYS A 145 -17.58 -1.65 -48.18
N LYS A 146 -17.84 -0.38 -47.90
CA LYS A 146 -18.19 0.68 -48.85
C LYS A 146 -16.97 1.57 -49.07
#